data_AF-A0A5A7SRW1-F1
#
_entry.id   AF-A0A5A7SRW1-F1
#
_cell.length_a   1.000
_cell.length_b   1.000
_cell.length_c   1.000
_cell.angle_alpha   90.00
_cell.angle_beta   90.00
_cell.angle_gamma   90.00
#
_symmetry.space_group_name_H-M   'P 1'
#
loop_
_entity.id
_entity.type
_entity.pdbx_description
1 polymer ?
#
loop_
_entity_poly.entity_id
_entity_poly.type
_entity_poly.pdbx_seq_one_letter_code
_entity_poly.pdbx_strand_id
1 'polypeptide(L)'
;MEEVVEGDQNFTSLVMLLAFFNKATRDKTLRVIIKIWLPTQTSLFVGDMKKLWNGLFYCVWHTNKVPVQSKIINRLASLLLHLNLLFTFQYFSVFLVTMHCEWVEIDALRLDKFYLLIRRFVHQFFALLKKHSWDLELCCRLVQVLEQRVFFTNDKFHGNGNGVSYQIASVFLKELRHFFPFGRKLSMSCSSHSFFQ
;
A
#
# COMPACT_ATOMS: atom_id res chain seq x y z
N MET A 1 -10.84 -18.07 31.52
CA MET A 1 -10.75 -16.68 31.06
C MET A 1 -9.31 -16.25 31.28
N GLU A 2 -8.72 -15.67 30.24
CA GLU A 2 -7.42 -14.99 30.20
C GLU A 2 -6.14 -15.80 30.48
N GLU A 3 -5.59 -16.38 29.42
CA GLU A 3 -4.14 -16.43 29.18
C GLU A 3 -3.87 -15.97 27.73
N VAL A 4 -3.86 -14.65 27.51
CA VAL A 4 -3.38 -14.03 26.26
C VAL A 4 -2.73 -12.69 26.62
N VAL A 5 -1.56 -12.70 27.26
CA VAL A 5 -0.85 -11.43 27.59
C VAL A 5 0.64 -11.44 27.21
N GLU A 6 1.29 -12.57 27.01
CA GLU A 6 2.74 -12.58 26.67
C GLU A 6 3.06 -12.23 25.20
N GLY A 7 2.11 -12.38 24.27
CA GLY A 7 2.31 -12.03 22.85
C GLY A 7 2.24 -10.52 22.57
N ASP A 8 1.46 -9.77 23.36
CA ASP A 8 1.07 -8.39 23.04
C ASP A 8 2.13 -7.35 23.47
N GLN A 9 2.87 -7.62 24.56
CA GLN A 9 3.99 -6.76 25.00
C GLN A 9 5.15 -6.77 24.00
N ASN A 10 5.46 -7.93 23.41
CA ASN A 10 6.51 -8.04 22.39
C ASN A 10 6.11 -7.32 21.09
N PHE A 11 4.86 -7.47 20.65
CA PHE A 11 4.37 -6.78 19.45
C PHE A 11 4.35 -5.26 19.62
N THR A 12 3.78 -4.76 20.72
CA THR A 12 3.70 -3.32 20.99
C THR A 12 5.11 -2.71 21.10
N SER A 13 6.05 -3.41 21.75
CA SER A 13 7.45 -3.00 21.81
C SER A 13 8.10 -2.94 20.42
N LEU A 14 7.87 -3.94 19.56
CA LEU A 14 8.38 -3.94 18.18
C LEU A 14 7.81 -2.77 17.36
N VAL A 15 6.52 -2.47 17.49
CA VAL A 15 5.89 -1.32 16.81
C VAL A 15 6.49 0.00 17.29
N MET A 16 6.70 0.18 18.59
CA MET A 16 7.35 1.38 19.13
C MET A 16 8.78 1.53 18.60
N LEU A 17 9.53 0.43 18.48
CA LEU A 17 10.90 0.44 17.94
C LEU A 17 10.97 0.80 16.44
N LEU A 18 9.87 0.66 15.68
CA LEU A 18 9.81 1.13 14.29
C LEU A 18 9.75 2.66 14.19
N ALA A 19 9.06 3.31 15.12
CA ALA A 19 8.95 4.77 15.19
C ALA A 19 10.17 5.42 15.86
N PHE A 20 11.12 4.63 16.37
CA PHE A 20 12.26 5.14 17.13
C PHE A 20 13.25 5.94 16.26
N PHE A 21 13.87 6.96 16.86
CA PHE A 21 14.75 7.91 16.17
C PHE A 21 16.05 7.25 15.68
N ASN A 22 16.57 6.25 16.40
CA ASN A 22 17.78 5.54 16.03
C ASN A 22 17.58 4.69 14.75
N LYS A 23 18.25 5.09 13.67
CA LYS A 23 18.22 4.40 12.37
C LYS A 23 18.62 2.92 12.47
N ALA A 24 19.67 2.58 13.22
CA ALA A 24 20.17 1.21 13.30
C ALA A 24 19.15 0.30 13.97
N THR A 25 18.53 0.76 15.05
CA THR A 25 17.43 0.07 15.75
C THR A 25 16.25 -0.12 14.82
N ARG A 26 15.78 0.96 14.19
CA ARG A 26 14.65 0.93 13.26
C ARG A 26 14.88 -0.02 12.08
N ASP A 27 16.03 0.04 11.45
CA ASP A 27 16.37 -0.83 10.31
C ASP A 27 16.47 -2.31 10.72
N LYS A 28 16.91 -2.60 11.95
CA LYS A 28 16.93 -3.97 12.50
C LYS A 28 15.50 -4.45 12.78
N THR A 29 14.70 -3.65 13.46
CA THR A 29 13.30 -3.96 13.77
C THR A 29 12.47 -4.17 12.50
N LEU A 30 12.62 -3.30 11.50
CA LEU A 30 11.94 -3.44 10.21
C LEU A 30 12.31 -4.76 9.52
N ARG A 31 13.58 -5.18 9.58
CA ARG A 31 14.00 -6.48 9.03
C ARG A 31 13.34 -7.65 9.77
N VAL A 32 13.29 -7.59 11.10
CA VAL A 32 12.63 -8.63 11.92
C VAL A 32 11.15 -8.72 11.59
N ILE A 33 10.45 -7.59 11.54
CA ILE A 33 9.01 -7.55 11.24
C ILE A 33 8.72 -8.10 9.85
N ILE A 34 9.44 -7.64 8.83
CA ILE A 34 9.19 -8.05 7.43
C ILE A 34 9.57 -9.50 7.17
N LYS A 35 10.70 -9.98 7.72
CA LYS A 35 11.23 -11.31 7.37
C LYS A 35 10.79 -12.43 8.30
N ILE A 36 10.54 -12.11 9.57
CA ILE A 36 10.32 -13.12 10.60
C ILE A 36 8.86 -13.05 11.05
N TRP A 37 8.42 -11.88 11.54
CA TRP A 37 7.13 -11.79 12.23
C TRP A 37 5.92 -11.77 11.29
N LEU A 38 5.94 -10.97 10.21
CA LEU A 38 4.81 -10.88 9.28
C LEU A 38 4.49 -12.22 8.57
N PRO A 39 5.48 -12.99 8.10
CA PRO A 39 5.22 -14.29 7.48
C PRO A 39 4.64 -15.34 8.43
N THR A 40 4.89 -15.23 9.74
CA THR A 40 4.34 -16.17 10.74
C THR A 40 2.91 -15.85 11.14
N GLN A 41 2.38 -14.67 10.80
CA GLN A 41 1.01 -14.31 11.14
C GLN A 41 0.02 -14.87 10.11
N THR A 42 -1.00 -15.57 10.57
CA THR A 42 -2.13 -16.02 9.75
C THR A 42 -3.32 -15.07 9.86
N SER A 43 -3.48 -14.41 11.00
CA SER A 43 -4.47 -13.38 11.26
C SER A 43 -3.92 -12.37 12.26
N LEU A 44 -4.40 -11.12 12.19
CA LEU A 44 -4.17 -10.11 13.22
C LEU A 44 -5.46 -9.36 13.47
N PHE A 45 -5.64 -8.90 14.71
CA PHE A 45 -6.73 -7.97 14.99
C PHE A 45 -6.54 -6.67 14.20
N VAL A 46 -7.63 -6.06 13.74
CA VAL A 46 -7.58 -4.81 12.96
C VAL A 46 -6.89 -3.69 13.74
N GLY A 47 -7.09 -3.63 15.06
CA GLY A 47 -6.40 -2.68 15.93
C GLY A 47 -4.88 -2.84 15.92
N ASP A 48 -4.37 -4.06 15.94
CA ASP A 48 -2.93 -4.31 15.92
C ASP A 48 -2.32 -4.03 14.55
N MET A 49 -3.04 -4.35 13.47
CA MET A 49 -2.64 -3.94 12.12
C MET A 49 -2.55 -2.41 12.00
N LYS A 50 -3.46 -1.66 12.64
CA LYS A 50 -3.38 -0.19 12.71
C LYS A 50 -2.16 0.29 13.49
N LYS A 51 -1.87 -0.31 14.65
CA LYS A 51 -0.65 -0.02 15.42
C LYS A 51 0.60 -0.27 14.56
N LEU A 52 0.66 -1.41 13.88
CA LEU A 52 1.76 -1.75 12.96
C LEU A 52 1.93 -0.69 11.88
N TRP A 53 0.84 -0.33 11.19
CA TRP A 53 0.90 0.66 10.12
C TRP A 53 1.29 2.05 10.60
N ASN A 54 0.88 2.42 11.81
CA ASN A 54 1.34 3.64 12.46
C ASN A 54 2.89 3.61 12.65
N GLY A 55 3.43 2.53 13.21
CA GLY A 55 4.88 2.35 13.32
C GLY A 55 5.62 2.36 11.98
N LEU A 56 5.06 1.71 10.96
CA LEU A 56 5.62 1.69 9.60
C LEU A 56 5.58 3.08 8.93
N PHE A 57 4.51 3.86 9.15
CA PHE A 57 4.38 5.23 8.67
C PHE A 57 5.51 6.10 9.22
N TYR A 58 5.69 6.11 10.54
CA TYR A 58 6.80 6.87 11.16
C TYR A 58 8.17 6.33 10.76
N CYS A 59 8.29 5.03 10.48
CA CYS A 59 9.54 4.49 9.94
C CYS A 59 9.89 5.09 8.57
N VAL A 60 8.90 5.24 7.67
CA VAL A 60 9.08 5.93 6.38
C VAL A 60 9.31 7.43 6.60
N TRP A 61 8.58 8.06 7.50
CA TRP A 61 8.70 9.47 7.86
C TRP A 61 10.14 9.86 8.20
N HIS A 62 10.76 9.13 9.14
CA HIS A 62 12.13 9.36 9.61
C HIS A 62 13.22 8.92 8.62
N THR A 63 12.87 8.40 7.45
CA THR A 63 13.84 7.99 6.43
C THR A 63 14.16 9.16 5.49
N ASN A 64 15.37 9.71 5.60
CA ASN A 64 15.78 10.92 4.85
C ASN A 64 16.60 10.62 3.59
N LYS A 65 17.38 9.53 3.57
CA LYS A 65 18.24 9.23 2.41
C LYS A 65 17.41 8.64 1.26
N VAL A 66 17.35 9.33 0.12
CA VAL A 66 16.53 8.95 -1.06
C VAL A 66 16.70 7.48 -1.48
N PRO A 67 17.92 6.91 -1.58
CA PRO A 67 18.07 5.49 -1.94
C PRO A 67 17.47 4.54 -0.89
N VAL A 68 17.52 4.93 0.39
CA VAL A 68 16.97 4.15 1.49
C VAL A 68 15.44 4.25 1.50
N GLN A 69 14.88 5.42 1.20
CA GLN A 69 13.42 5.61 1.06
C GLN A 69 12.84 4.65 0.04
N SER A 70 13.38 4.66 -1.19
CA SER A 70 12.88 3.78 -2.26
C SER A 70 13.00 2.30 -1.87
N LYS A 71 14.12 1.88 -1.25
CA LYS A 71 14.32 0.50 -0.81
C LYS A 71 13.30 0.06 0.25
N ILE A 72 13.01 0.89 1.25
CA ILE A 72 12.04 0.58 2.29
C ILE A 72 10.63 0.55 1.69
N ILE A 73 10.27 1.55 0.90
CA ILE A 73 8.96 1.64 0.24
C ILE A 73 8.70 0.42 -0.64
N ASN A 74 9.67 0.04 -1.49
CA ASN A 74 9.52 -1.13 -2.37
C ASN A 74 9.35 -2.42 -1.56
N ARG A 75 10.07 -2.57 -0.43
CA ARG A 75 9.92 -3.72 0.47
C ARG A 75 8.53 -3.77 1.09
N LEU A 76 8.03 -2.65 1.61
CA LEU A 76 6.70 -2.58 2.21
C LEU A 76 5.61 -2.90 1.18
N ALA A 77 5.67 -2.28 0.00
CA ALA A 77 4.69 -2.54 -1.05
C ALA A 77 4.74 -4.00 -1.53
N SER A 78 5.93 -4.60 -1.63
CA SER A 78 6.08 -5.98 -2.09
C SER A 78 5.41 -7.00 -1.16
N LEU A 79 5.14 -6.66 0.10
CA LEU A 79 4.46 -7.55 1.05
C LEU A 79 3.08 -7.97 0.55
N LEU A 80 2.40 -7.14 -0.25
CA LEU A 80 1.11 -7.49 -0.84
C LEU A 80 1.14 -8.82 -1.63
N LEU A 81 2.29 -9.16 -2.22
CA LEU A 81 2.46 -10.39 -3.01
C LEU A 81 2.91 -11.61 -2.20
N HIS A 82 3.44 -11.40 -0.99
CA HIS A 82 4.09 -12.44 -0.18
C HIS A 82 3.23 -12.91 1.00
N LEU A 83 2.25 -12.10 1.41
CA LEU A 83 1.32 -12.43 2.49
C LEU A 83 0.17 -13.31 1.98
N ASN A 84 -0.50 -14.00 2.91
CA ASN A 84 -1.77 -14.69 2.63
C ASN A 84 -2.84 -13.68 2.17
N LEU A 85 -3.71 -14.06 1.24
CA LEU A 85 -4.75 -13.19 0.67
C LEU A 85 -5.58 -12.45 1.73
N LEU A 86 -6.09 -13.13 2.77
CA LEU A 86 -6.90 -12.50 3.82
C LEU A 86 -6.11 -11.38 4.52
N PHE A 87 -4.85 -11.69 4.82
CA PHE A 87 -3.94 -10.77 5.49
C PHE A 87 -3.51 -9.62 4.57
N THR A 88 -3.35 -9.88 3.27
CA THR A 88 -3.09 -8.87 2.24
C THR A 88 -4.23 -7.86 2.14
N PHE A 89 -5.49 -8.29 2.13
CA PHE A 89 -6.65 -7.39 2.13
C PHE A 89 -6.64 -6.47 3.35
N GLN A 90 -6.40 -7.04 4.54
CA GLN A 90 -6.35 -6.27 5.77
C GLN A 90 -5.18 -5.31 5.80
N TYR A 91 -3.98 -5.76 5.42
CA TYR A 91 -2.76 -4.95 5.33
C TYR A 91 -2.96 -3.77 4.37
N PHE A 92 -3.55 -4.01 3.20
CA PHE A 92 -3.85 -2.97 2.22
C PHE A 92 -4.95 -2.01 2.67
N SER A 93 -6.02 -2.52 3.28
CA SER A 93 -7.14 -1.70 3.78
C SER A 93 -6.66 -0.75 4.88
N VAL A 94 -5.86 -1.23 5.83
CA VAL A 94 -5.31 -0.41 6.90
C VAL A 94 -4.28 0.59 6.38
N PHE A 95 -3.45 0.21 5.40
CA PHE A 95 -2.56 1.14 4.70
C PHE A 95 -3.31 2.37 4.17
N LEU A 96 -4.41 2.16 3.43
CA LEU A 96 -5.20 3.25 2.85
C LEU A 96 -5.78 4.17 3.94
N VAL A 97 -6.31 3.57 5.01
CA VAL A 97 -6.80 4.33 6.17
C VAL A 97 -5.68 5.16 6.80
N THR A 98 -4.52 4.57 7.04
CA THR A 98 -3.37 5.29 7.61
C THR A 98 -2.92 6.43 6.71
N MET A 99 -2.85 6.24 5.39
CA MET A 99 -2.52 7.33 4.46
C MET A 99 -3.53 8.47 4.56
N HIS A 100 -4.83 8.19 4.64
CA HIS A 100 -5.86 9.22 4.79
C HIS A 100 -5.79 9.96 6.13
N CYS A 101 -5.62 9.23 7.24
CA CYS A 101 -5.56 9.82 8.58
C CYS A 101 -4.36 10.77 8.71
N GLU A 102 -3.19 10.35 8.24
CA GLU A 102 -1.94 11.08 8.47
C GLU A 102 -1.64 12.10 7.35
N TRP A 103 -2.46 12.17 6.28
CA TRP A 103 -2.13 12.95 5.08
C TRP A 103 -1.90 14.43 5.35
N VAL A 104 -2.76 15.05 6.16
CA VAL A 104 -2.71 16.49 6.49
C VAL A 104 -1.45 16.84 7.25
N GLU A 105 -0.95 15.93 8.08
CA GLU A 105 0.22 16.15 8.91
C GLU A 105 1.52 16.14 8.09
N ILE A 106 1.51 15.56 6.88
CA ILE A 106 2.70 15.48 6.02
C ILE A 106 3.03 16.86 5.45
N ASP A 107 4.17 17.41 5.86
CA ASP A 107 4.70 18.64 5.28
C ASP A 107 5.29 18.43 3.88
N ALA A 108 5.39 19.53 3.13
CA ALA A 108 5.81 19.53 1.72
C ALA A 108 7.18 18.87 1.49
N LEU A 109 8.14 18.98 2.42
CA LEU A 109 9.49 18.40 2.26
C LEU A 109 9.49 16.87 2.34
N ARG A 110 8.44 16.27 2.89
CA ARG A 110 8.31 14.82 3.07
C ARG A 110 7.37 14.19 2.05
N LEU A 111 6.55 14.99 1.37
CA LEU A 111 5.45 14.55 0.52
C LEU A 111 5.90 13.59 -0.60
N ASP A 112 7.04 13.85 -1.23
CA ASP A 112 7.57 13.03 -2.34
C ASP A 112 7.71 11.54 -2.00
N LYS A 113 8.17 11.22 -0.78
CA LYS A 113 8.36 9.83 -0.37
C LYS A 113 7.01 9.12 -0.15
N PHE A 114 6.00 9.85 0.30
CA PHE A 114 4.65 9.32 0.49
C PHE A 114 3.89 9.20 -0.84
N TYR A 115 4.12 10.11 -1.79
CA TYR A 115 3.68 9.93 -3.18
C TYR A 115 4.27 8.67 -3.81
N LEU A 116 5.58 8.44 -3.61
CA LEU A 116 6.23 7.22 -4.07
C LEU A 116 5.66 5.98 -3.36
N LEU A 117 5.38 6.07 -2.05
CA LEU A 117 4.77 4.98 -1.29
C LEU A 117 3.42 4.56 -1.89
N ILE A 118 2.49 5.51 -2.06
CA ILE A 118 1.18 5.25 -2.67
C ILE A 118 1.35 4.63 -4.06
N ARG A 119 2.22 5.23 -4.89
CA ARG A 119 2.48 4.73 -6.25
C ARG A 119 2.95 3.27 -6.26
N ARG A 120 3.86 2.89 -5.36
CA ARG A 120 4.37 1.51 -5.27
C ARG A 120 3.32 0.54 -4.74
N PHE A 121 2.46 0.96 -3.82
CA PHE A 121 1.32 0.15 -3.37
C PHE A 121 0.30 -0.09 -4.48
N VAL A 122 -0.03 0.95 -5.26
CA VAL A 122 -0.92 0.80 -6.44
C VAL A 122 -0.29 -0.12 -7.50
N HIS A 123 1.02 -0.03 -7.73
CA HIS A 123 1.72 -0.97 -8.61
C HIS A 123 1.59 -2.42 -8.12
N GLN A 124 1.84 -2.67 -6.85
CA GLN A 124 1.80 -4.01 -6.26
C GLN A 124 0.37 -4.56 -6.16
N PHE A 125 -0.63 -3.69 -6.01
CA PHE A 125 -2.03 -4.02 -6.17
C PHE A 125 -2.32 -4.64 -7.54
N PHE A 126 -1.87 -4.03 -8.64
CA PHE A 126 -2.06 -4.61 -9.97
C PHE A 126 -1.20 -5.85 -10.20
N ALA A 127 0.01 -5.90 -9.63
CA ALA A 127 0.84 -7.10 -9.67
C ALA A 127 0.16 -8.28 -8.99
N LEU A 128 -0.58 -8.05 -7.90
CA LEU A 128 -1.36 -9.06 -7.20
C LEU A 128 -2.49 -9.58 -8.08
N LEU A 129 -3.24 -8.68 -8.73
CA LEU A 129 -4.28 -9.07 -9.68
C LEU A 129 -3.71 -9.91 -10.82
N LYS A 130 -2.59 -9.48 -11.43
CA LYS A 130 -1.92 -10.25 -12.48
C LYS A 130 -1.44 -11.62 -12.00
N LYS A 131 -0.90 -11.71 -10.78
CA LYS A 131 -0.45 -12.99 -10.17
C LYS A 131 -1.59 -13.99 -10.05
N HIS A 132 -2.80 -13.51 -9.80
CA HIS A 132 -4.03 -14.31 -9.72
C HIS A 132 -4.85 -14.27 -11.03
N SER A 133 -4.18 -14.04 -12.17
CA SER A 133 -4.80 -14.07 -13.50
C SER A 133 -6.04 -13.18 -13.67
N TRP A 134 -6.10 -12.06 -12.95
CA TRP A 134 -7.24 -11.15 -12.94
C TRP A 134 -8.55 -11.83 -12.52
N ASP A 135 -8.47 -12.74 -11.55
CA ASP A 135 -9.64 -13.37 -10.94
C ASP A 135 -10.68 -12.31 -10.54
N LEU A 136 -11.90 -12.48 -11.04
CA LEU A 136 -12.95 -11.47 -10.94
C LEU A 136 -13.35 -11.24 -9.47
N GLU A 137 -13.42 -12.30 -8.66
CA GLU A 137 -13.79 -12.19 -7.25
C GLU A 137 -12.73 -11.41 -6.46
N LEU A 138 -11.45 -11.73 -6.66
CA LEU A 138 -10.34 -10.99 -6.09
C LEU A 138 -10.34 -9.52 -6.55
N CYS A 139 -10.57 -9.27 -7.84
CA CYS A 139 -10.67 -7.92 -8.39
C CYS A 139 -11.79 -7.13 -7.69
N CYS A 140 -12.99 -7.69 -7.62
CA CYS A 140 -14.15 -7.06 -6.97
C CYS A 140 -13.87 -6.75 -5.50
N ARG A 141 -13.34 -7.70 -4.73
CA ARG A 141 -13.00 -7.50 -3.31
C ARG A 141 -11.96 -6.39 -3.13
N LEU A 142 -10.91 -6.38 -3.96
CA LEU A 142 -9.84 -5.38 -3.89
C LEU A 142 -10.30 -3.99 -4.29
N VAL A 143 -11.13 -3.88 -5.34
CA VAL A 143 -11.74 -2.62 -5.77
C VAL A 143 -12.71 -2.12 -4.70
N GLN A 144 -13.51 -2.99 -4.09
CA GLN A 144 -14.40 -2.62 -3.00
C GLN A 144 -13.63 -2.04 -1.80
N VAL A 145 -12.44 -2.59 -1.48
CA VAL A 145 -11.56 -2.00 -0.46
C VAL A 145 -11.09 -0.60 -0.86
N LEU A 146 -10.69 -0.39 -2.11
CA LEU A 146 -10.33 0.94 -2.61
C LEU A 146 -11.52 1.91 -2.52
N GLU A 147 -12.69 1.51 -3.00
CA GLU A 147 -13.91 2.30 -2.96
C GLU A 147 -14.27 2.72 -1.55
N GLN A 148 -14.35 1.77 -0.61
CA GLN A 148 -14.73 2.04 0.77
C GLN A 148 -13.71 2.88 1.53
N ARG A 149 -12.41 2.75 1.22
CA ARG A 149 -11.34 3.41 1.98
C ARG A 149 -10.82 4.70 1.35
N VAL A 150 -11.03 4.91 0.06
CA VAL A 150 -10.47 6.04 -0.70
C VAL A 150 -11.54 6.96 -1.29
N PHE A 151 -12.67 6.42 -1.76
CA PHE A 151 -13.67 7.17 -2.51
C PHE A 151 -14.96 7.45 -1.73
N PHE A 152 -15.38 6.53 -0.87
CA PHE A 152 -16.59 6.64 -0.05
C PHE A 152 -16.30 6.83 1.43
N THR A 153 -15.28 7.61 1.76
CA THR A 153 -14.98 8.00 3.14
C THR A 153 -16.08 8.90 3.70
N ASN A 154 -17.22 8.30 4.12
CA ASN A 154 -18.32 8.98 4.81
C ASN A 154 -17.75 9.89 5.90
N ASP A 155 -18.01 11.20 5.79
CA ASP A 155 -17.96 12.34 6.72
C ASP A 155 -16.83 12.44 7.78
N LYS A 156 -16.37 11.33 8.36
CA LYS A 156 -15.33 11.23 9.39
C LYS A 156 -13.93 11.66 8.93
N PHE A 157 -13.65 11.66 7.62
CA PHE A 157 -12.37 12.08 7.05
C PHE A 157 -12.46 13.38 6.24
N HIS A 158 -13.62 14.04 6.19
CA HIS A 158 -13.82 15.23 5.36
C HIS A 158 -12.96 16.43 5.77
N GLY A 159 -12.38 16.41 6.98
CA GLY A 159 -11.37 17.39 7.41
C GLY A 159 -9.97 17.18 6.79
N ASN A 160 -9.68 16.00 6.22
CA ASN A 160 -8.30 15.58 5.91
C ASN A 160 -7.82 15.85 4.47
N GLY A 161 -8.65 16.51 3.65
CA GLY A 161 -8.31 16.80 2.25
C GLY A 161 -8.25 15.54 1.35
N ASN A 162 -8.71 15.67 0.12
CA ASN A 162 -8.79 14.55 -0.84
C ASN A 162 -7.42 14.17 -1.45
N GLY A 163 -6.30 14.56 -0.84
CA GLY A 163 -4.96 14.45 -1.42
C GLY A 163 -4.53 13.01 -1.72
N VAL A 164 -4.87 12.06 -0.84
CA VAL A 164 -4.64 10.62 -1.09
C VAL A 164 -5.47 10.12 -2.28
N SER A 165 -6.75 10.47 -2.34
CA SER A 165 -7.66 10.08 -3.43
C SER A 165 -7.18 10.63 -4.77
N TYR A 166 -6.78 11.91 -4.80
CA TYR A 166 -6.16 12.51 -5.99
C TYR A 166 -4.87 11.83 -6.38
N GLN A 167 -3.99 11.52 -5.42
CA GLN A 167 -2.75 10.84 -5.72
C GLN A 167 -3.01 9.47 -6.33
N ILE A 168 -3.89 8.66 -5.73
CA ILE A 168 -4.28 7.34 -6.23
C ILE A 168 -4.85 7.48 -7.65
N ALA A 169 -5.81 8.37 -7.87
CA ALA A 169 -6.38 8.61 -9.19
C ALA A 169 -5.31 9.00 -10.23
N SER A 170 -4.37 9.87 -9.86
CA SER A 170 -3.31 10.36 -10.75
C SER A 170 -2.30 9.28 -11.18
N VAL A 171 -2.11 8.25 -10.36
CA VAL A 171 -1.17 7.15 -10.63
C VAL A 171 -1.87 5.87 -11.09
N PHE A 172 -3.17 5.72 -10.87
CA PHE A 172 -3.92 4.47 -11.12
C PHE A 172 -3.72 3.95 -12.55
N LEU A 173 -4.05 4.75 -13.56
CA LEU A 173 -3.88 4.37 -14.96
C LEU A 173 -2.40 4.24 -15.36
N LYS A 174 -1.51 5.04 -14.78
CA LYS A 174 -0.07 4.97 -15.05
C LYS A 174 0.49 3.64 -14.59
N GLU A 175 0.11 3.18 -13.41
CA GLU A 175 0.56 1.89 -12.88
C GLU A 175 -0.11 0.71 -13.60
N LEU A 176 -1.42 0.79 -13.87
CA LEU A 176 -2.16 -0.23 -14.61
C LEU A 176 -1.53 -0.51 -15.99
N ARG A 177 -1.04 0.53 -16.69
CA ARG A 177 -0.43 0.39 -18.01
C ARG A 177 0.75 -0.58 -18.07
N HIS A 178 1.48 -0.81 -16.97
CA HIS A 178 2.61 -1.74 -16.94
C HIS A 178 2.19 -3.21 -17.08
N PHE A 179 0.91 -3.52 -16.88
CA PHE A 179 0.39 -4.89 -16.89
C PHE A 179 -0.30 -5.26 -18.19
N PHE A 180 -0.54 -4.28 -19.07
CA PHE A 180 -1.09 -4.52 -20.40
C PHE A 180 0.03 -4.76 -21.43
N PRO A 181 -0.18 -5.68 -22.39
CA PRO A 181 0.71 -5.85 -23.52
C PRO A 181 0.51 -4.70 -24.51
N PHE A 182 1.11 -3.53 -24.25
CA PHE A 182 1.19 -2.47 -25.26
C PHE A 182 2.27 -2.83 -26.29
N GLY A 183 1.91 -3.77 -27.17
CA GLY A 183 2.76 -4.30 -28.22
C GLY A 183 2.02 -4.68 -29.50
N ARG A 184 0.75 -4.27 -29.68
CA ARG A 184 0.17 -4.16 -31.02
C ARG A 184 -0.05 -2.69 -31.30
N LYS A 185 0.79 -2.12 -32.15
CA LYS A 185 0.36 -1.00 -32.99
C LYS A 185 -0.95 -1.46 -33.62
N LEU A 186 -2.07 -0.87 -33.22
CA LEU A 186 -3.27 -0.91 -34.03
C LEU A 186 -2.89 -0.15 -35.31
N SER A 187 -2.32 -0.85 -36.29
CA SER A 187 -2.31 -0.36 -37.65
C SER A 187 -3.77 -0.33 -38.06
N MET A 188 -4.40 0.83 -37.90
CA MET A 188 -5.54 1.18 -38.71
C MET A 188 -5.02 1.19 -40.15
N SER A 189 -5.05 0.03 -40.81
CA SER A 189 -5.15 -0.01 -42.26
C SER A 189 -6.52 0.58 -42.55
N CYS A 190 -6.55 1.89 -42.77
CA CYS A 190 -7.66 2.53 -43.44
C CYS A 190 -7.64 1.95 -44.86
N SER A 191 -8.37 0.86 -45.06
CA SER A 191 -8.72 0.40 -46.39
C SER A 191 -9.63 1.48 -46.95
N SER A 192 -9.05 2.43 -47.68
CA SER A 192 -9.80 3.32 -48.56
C SER A 192 -10.44 2.47 -49.63
N HIS A 193 -11.59 1.87 -49.32
CA HIS A 193 -12.50 1.37 -50.32
C HIS A 193 -13.14 2.60 -50.96
N SER A 194 -12.65 2.90 -52.15
CA SER A 194 -13.30 3.71 -53.16
C SER A 194 -14.75 3.24 -53.34
N PHE A 195 -15.68 4.06 -52.86
CA PHE A 195 -17.08 4.03 -53.29
C PHE A 195 -17.48 5.48 -53.55
N PHE A 196 -17.24 5.93 -54.78
CA PHE A 196 -18.11 6.89 -55.43
C PHE A 196 -18.31 6.43 -56.86
N GLN A 197 -19.56 6.09 -57.11
CA GLN A 197 -20.20 5.91 -58.41
C GLN A 197 -20.36 7.27 -59.08
#